data_AF-A0A5B7RIA0-F1
#
_entry.id   AF-A0A5B7RIA0-F1
#
_cell.length_a   1.000
_cell.length_b   1.000
_cell.length_c   1.000
_cell.angle_alpha   90.00
_cell.angle_beta   90.00
_cell.angle_gamma   90.00
#
_symmetry.space_group_name_H-M   'P 1'
#
loop_
_entity.id
_entity.type
_entity.pdbx_description
1 polymer ?
#
loop_
_entity_poly.entity_id
_entity_poly.type
_entity_poly.pdbx_seq_one_letter_code
_entity_poly.pdbx_strand_id
1 'polypeptide(L)'
;MSRPDDQPTGGSPLVADLLSGDRDRILPAVWAIVRTRDPEVLAPPARASAAIEAATTDVELGGALASNRWHLAHALGRLRRFAAGECLCGAYPDHQFYDPAKEVDRGHVTVVGTVDTGRQWVPDRICECRDCGTRFQVEQGEYHYPWWAWTEVAPAEGG
;
A
#
# COMPACT_ATOMS: atom_id res chain seq x y z
N MET A 1 14.62 42.79 -16.98
CA MET A 1 15.22 41.75 -17.84
C MET A 1 14.80 40.41 -17.26
N SER A 2 13.67 39.89 -17.74
CA SER A 2 13.16 38.57 -17.34
C SER A 2 13.90 37.51 -18.15
N ARG A 3 14.46 36.50 -17.48
CA ARG A 3 14.89 35.27 -18.17
C ARG A 3 13.66 34.37 -18.37
N PRO A 4 13.32 33.99 -19.61
CA PRO A 4 12.59 32.76 -19.86
C PRO A 4 13.60 31.60 -19.83
N ASP A 5 13.19 30.45 -19.31
CA ASP A 5 13.71 29.09 -19.56
C ASP A 5 13.11 28.25 -18.42
N ASP A 6 11.92 27.67 -18.53
CA ASP A 6 11.47 26.57 -19.40
C ASP A 6 10.96 25.50 -18.41
N GLN A 7 9.75 25.04 -18.64
CA GLN A 7 8.99 24.19 -17.72
C GLN A 7 9.63 22.79 -17.71
N PRO A 8 9.69 22.07 -16.56
CA PRO A 8 10.47 20.84 -16.47
C PRO A 8 9.89 19.78 -17.41
N THR A 9 10.76 19.00 -18.04
CA THR A 9 10.41 17.72 -18.68
C THR A 9 9.92 16.75 -17.59
N GLY A 10 8.64 16.93 -17.24
CA GLY A 10 8.03 16.52 -15.97
C GLY A 10 7.60 15.05 -15.91
N GLY A 11 8.58 14.15 -15.78
CA GLY A 11 8.35 12.77 -15.35
C GLY A 11 8.28 12.67 -13.83
N SER A 12 7.38 11.84 -13.29
CA SER A 12 7.39 11.51 -11.86
C SER A 12 8.65 10.70 -11.52
N PRO A 13 9.45 11.08 -10.49
CA PRO A 13 10.61 10.30 -10.06
C PRO A 13 10.27 8.84 -9.76
N LEU A 14 9.07 8.60 -9.22
CA LEU A 14 8.58 7.26 -8.91
C LEU A 14 8.39 6.41 -10.16
N VAL A 15 7.89 7.01 -11.25
CA VAL A 15 7.75 6.33 -12.54
C VAL A 15 9.12 6.00 -13.13
N ALA A 16 10.08 6.93 -13.03
CA ALA A 16 11.44 6.70 -13.50
C ALA A 16 12.14 5.57 -12.72
N ASP A 17 11.92 5.47 -11.40
CA ASP A 17 12.45 4.39 -10.58
C ASP A 17 11.82 3.03 -10.93
N LEU A 18 10.50 2.98 -11.14
CA LEU A 18 9.78 1.75 -11.50
C LEU A 18 10.13 1.23 -12.90
N LEU A 19 10.47 2.11 -13.84
CA LEU A 19 10.89 1.77 -15.20
C LEU A 19 12.41 1.54 -15.33
N SER A 20 13.17 1.65 -14.25
CA SER A 20 14.64 1.65 -14.31
C SER A 20 15.25 0.29 -14.64
N GLY A 21 14.53 -0.81 -14.42
CA GLY A 21 15.09 -2.17 -14.42
C GLY A 21 16.02 -2.46 -13.24
N ASP A 22 16.24 -1.49 -12.35
CA ASP A 22 17.10 -1.59 -11.19
C ASP A 22 16.28 -1.91 -9.95
N ARG A 23 16.47 -3.13 -9.42
CA ARG A 23 15.78 -3.60 -8.22
C ARG A 23 15.91 -2.63 -7.04
N ASP A 24 17.08 -2.05 -6.84
CA ASP A 24 17.37 -1.24 -5.66
C ASP A 24 16.67 0.14 -5.74
N ARG A 25 16.18 0.52 -6.94
CA ARG A 25 15.28 1.67 -7.16
C ARG A 25 13.81 1.27 -7.18
N ILE A 26 13.49 0.12 -7.80
CA ILE A 26 12.11 -0.39 -7.90
C ILE A 26 11.51 -0.66 -6.52
N LEU A 27 12.23 -1.31 -5.61
CA LEU A 27 11.65 -1.72 -4.33
C LEU A 27 11.29 -0.52 -3.42
N PRO A 28 12.14 0.49 -3.24
CA PRO A 28 11.73 1.72 -2.56
C PRO A 28 10.49 2.38 -3.20
N ALA A 29 10.42 2.42 -4.53
CA ALA A 29 9.29 3.00 -5.24
C ALA A 29 7.98 2.20 -5.03
N VAL A 30 8.05 0.87 -5.04
CA VAL A 30 6.94 -0.03 -4.67
C VAL A 30 6.44 0.29 -3.27
N TRP A 31 7.33 0.42 -2.29
CA TRP A 31 6.95 0.73 -0.91
C TRP A 31 6.39 2.14 -0.75
N ALA A 32 6.84 3.12 -1.55
CA ALA A 32 6.24 4.44 -1.57
C ALA A 32 4.78 4.40 -2.06
N ILE A 33 4.48 3.61 -3.11
CA ILE A 33 3.10 3.39 -3.58
C ILE A 33 2.24 2.70 -2.52
N VAL A 34 2.78 1.65 -1.88
CA VAL A 34 2.04 0.87 -0.87
C VAL A 34 1.65 1.75 0.34
N ARG A 35 2.51 2.70 0.71
CA ARG A 35 2.35 3.50 1.94
C ARG A 35 1.69 4.85 1.75
N THR A 36 1.39 5.28 0.52
CA THR A 36 0.77 6.59 0.28
C THR A 36 -0.71 6.45 -0.08
N ARG A 37 -1.46 7.52 0.19
CA ARG A 37 -2.80 7.79 -0.36
C ARG A 37 -2.85 9.09 -1.17
N ASP A 38 -1.72 9.78 -1.31
CA ASP A 38 -1.64 11.06 -2.01
C ASP A 38 -1.93 10.88 -3.52
N PRO A 39 -3.03 11.47 -4.05
CA PRO A 39 -3.36 11.38 -5.46
C PRO A 39 -2.28 11.94 -6.38
N GLU A 40 -1.51 12.95 -5.97
CA GLU A 40 -0.45 13.54 -6.79
C GLU A 40 0.73 12.56 -6.97
N VAL A 41 1.00 11.75 -5.95
CA VAL A 41 2.00 10.68 -6.00
C VAL A 41 1.49 9.48 -6.80
N LEU A 42 0.21 9.12 -6.66
CA LEU A 42 -0.37 7.92 -7.27
C LEU A 42 -0.77 8.10 -8.74
N ALA A 43 -1.16 9.31 -9.15
CA ALA A 43 -1.69 9.52 -10.50
C ALA A 43 -0.65 9.26 -11.63
N PRO A 44 0.61 9.71 -11.53
CA PRO A 44 1.62 9.39 -12.55
C PRO A 44 1.89 7.88 -12.74
N PRO A 45 2.19 7.07 -11.71
CA PRO A 45 2.40 5.64 -11.88
C PRO A 45 1.13 4.89 -12.25
N ALA A 46 -0.06 5.34 -11.83
CA ALA A 46 -1.33 4.73 -12.26
C ALA A 46 -1.51 4.82 -13.79
N ARG A 47 -1.22 5.99 -14.38
CA ARG A 47 -1.23 6.19 -15.84
C ARG A 47 -0.18 5.34 -16.57
N ALA A 48 0.95 5.05 -15.92
CA ALA A 48 2.05 4.26 -16.48
C ALA A 48 2.00 2.76 -16.13
N SER A 49 0.92 2.29 -15.49
CA SER A 49 0.85 0.94 -14.89
C SER A 49 1.18 -0.20 -15.87
N ALA A 50 0.66 -0.16 -17.10
CA ALA A 50 0.98 -1.16 -18.12
C ALA A 50 2.45 -1.15 -18.56
N ALA A 51 3.06 0.03 -18.67
CA ALA A 51 4.48 0.16 -19.00
C ALA A 51 5.37 -0.34 -17.85
N ILE A 52 4.97 -0.05 -16.60
CA ILE A 52 5.66 -0.54 -15.40
C ILE A 52 5.59 -2.07 -15.34
N GLU A 53 4.41 -2.66 -15.55
CA GLU A 53 4.23 -4.12 -15.58
C GLU A 53 5.11 -4.79 -16.64
N ALA A 54 5.14 -4.25 -17.86
CA ALA A 54 6.03 -4.73 -18.92
C ALA A 54 7.52 -4.61 -18.54
N ALA A 55 7.96 -3.43 -18.07
CA ALA A 55 9.36 -3.16 -17.73
C ALA A 55 9.88 -4.00 -16.55
N THR A 56 8.99 -4.49 -15.69
CA THR A 56 9.33 -5.26 -14.49
C THR A 56 9.07 -6.77 -14.63
N THR A 57 8.61 -7.22 -15.80
CA THR A 57 8.28 -8.63 -16.02
C THR A 57 9.51 -9.52 -15.78
N ASP A 58 10.63 -9.20 -16.42
CA ASP A 58 11.87 -10.01 -16.39
C ASP A 58 12.91 -9.52 -15.38
N VAL A 59 12.57 -8.56 -14.51
CA VAL A 59 13.49 -8.07 -13.48
C VAL A 59 13.58 -9.07 -12.33
N GLU A 60 14.79 -9.50 -12.01
CA GLU A 60 15.10 -10.32 -10.84
C GLU A 60 15.02 -9.49 -9.56
N LEU A 61 13.81 -9.38 -9.01
CA LEU A 61 13.55 -8.61 -7.79
C LEU A 61 14.01 -9.33 -6.51
N GLY A 62 14.34 -10.62 -6.61
CA GLY A 62 14.72 -11.44 -5.46
C GLY A 62 13.64 -11.52 -4.37
N GLY A 63 14.10 -11.74 -3.14
CA GLY A 63 13.24 -11.93 -1.98
C GLY A 63 13.63 -13.19 -1.24
N ALA A 64 14.28 -13.04 -0.08
CA ALA A 64 14.76 -14.18 0.70
C ALA A 64 13.65 -14.88 1.50
N LEU A 65 12.64 -14.11 1.98
CA LEU A 65 11.59 -14.59 2.87
C LEU A 65 10.19 -14.47 2.27
N ALA A 66 9.95 -13.43 1.49
CA ALA A 66 8.77 -13.24 0.65
C ALA A 66 9.24 -12.75 -0.71
N SER A 67 8.59 -13.21 -1.78
CA SER A 67 8.93 -12.78 -3.13
C SER A 67 8.69 -11.28 -3.27
N ASN A 68 9.71 -10.51 -3.65
CA ASN A 68 9.54 -9.07 -3.89
C ASN A 68 8.60 -8.80 -5.09
N ARG A 69 8.37 -9.80 -5.95
CA ARG A 69 7.36 -9.75 -7.00
C ARG A 69 5.94 -9.64 -6.45
N TRP A 70 5.67 -10.22 -5.28
CA TRP A 70 4.37 -10.09 -4.61
C TRP A 70 4.12 -8.64 -4.16
N HIS A 71 5.14 -7.94 -3.64
CA HIS A 71 5.04 -6.53 -3.29
C HIS A 71 4.76 -5.63 -4.50
N LEU A 72 5.43 -5.90 -5.63
CA LEU A 72 5.19 -5.20 -6.88
C LEU A 72 3.77 -5.45 -7.40
N ALA A 73 3.32 -6.71 -7.44
CA ALA A 73 1.97 -7.05 -7.87
C ALA A 73 0.91 -6.36 -7.00
N HIS A 74 1.14 -6.29 -5.70
CA HIS A 74 0.30 -5.57 -4.75
C HIS A 74 0.26 -4.06 -5.02
N ALA A 75 1.41 -3.42 -5.26
CA ALA A 75 1.48 -2.01 -5.62
C ALA A 75 0.73 -1.71 -6.92
N LEU A 76 0.88 -2.55 -7.95
CA LEU A 76 0.12 -2.44 -9.19
C LEU A 76 -1.39 -2.60 -8.96
N GLY A 77 -1.80 -3.54 -8.10
CA GLY A 77 -3.19 -3.69 -7.67
C GLY A 77 -3.76 -2.43 -7.01
N ARG A 78 -2.99 -1.79 -6.12
CA ARG A 78 -3.37 -0.49 -5.52
C ARG A 78 -3.54 0.60 -6.57
N LEU A 79 -2.63 0.69 -7.55
CA LEU A 79 -2.74 1.67 -8.62
C LEU A 79 -3.99 1.46 -9.49
N ARG A 80 -4.37 0.21 -9.76
CA ARG A 80 -5.62 -0.13 -10.47
C ARG A 80 -6.85 0.30 -9.66
N ARG A 81 -6.89 0.04 -8.35
CA ARG A 81 -7.94 0.52 -7.44
C ARG A 81 -8.05 2.05 -7.43
N PHE A 82 -6.92 2.75 -7.32
CA PHE A 82 -6.88 4.21 -7.43
C PHE A 82 -7.47 4.72 -8.74
N ALA A 83 -7.05 4.13 -9.88
CA ALA A 83 -7.55 4.51 -11.20
C ALA A 83 -9.06 4.25 -11.37
N ALA A 84 -9.60 3.24 -10.68
CA ALA A 84 -11.03 2.93 -10.65
C ALA A 84 -11.84 3.84 -9.69
N GLY A 85 -11.19 4.71 -8.92
CA GLY A 85 -11.85 5.53 -7.89
C GLY A 85 -12.26 4.73 -6.64
N GLU A 86 -11.72 3.53 -6.47
CA GLU A 86 -11.99 2.68 -5.31
C GLU A 86 -11.12 3.08 -4.12
N CYS A 87 -11.62 2.86 -2.90
CA CYS A 87 -10.84 3.15 -1.70
C CYS A 87 -9.62 2.21 -1.58
N LEU A 88 -8.45 2.78 -1.32
CA LEU A 88 -7.19 2.04 -1.22
C LEU A 88 -7.13 1.09 -0.03
N CYS A 89 -8.00 1.22 0.98
CA CYS A 89 -8.06 0.27 2.09
C CYS A 89 -8.56 -1.11 1.65
N GLY A 90 -9.27 -1.22 0.51
CA GLY A 90 -9.67 -2.50 -0.04
C GLY A 90 -8.49 -3.42 -0.37
N ALA A 91 -7.27 -2.86 -0.45
CA ALA A 91 -6.04 -3.63 -0.62
C ALA A 91 -5.45 -4.18 0.69
N TYR A 92 -5.96 -3.82 1.87
CA TYR A 92 -5.39 -4.28 3.14
C TYR A 92 -5.43 -5.80 3.33
N PRO A 93 -6.53 -6.52 3.00
CA PRO A 93 -6.58 -7.97 3.16
C PRO A 93 -5.54 -8.72 2.30
N ASP A 94 -5.12 -8.13 1.19
CA ASP A 94 -4.24 -8.77 0.20
C ASP A 94 -2.74 -8.74 0.61
N HIS A 95 -2.38 -8.06 1.71
CA HIS A 95 -0.97 -7.83 2.04
C HIS A 95 -0.65 -7.70 3.53
N GLN A 96 0.20 -8.61 4.02
CA GLN A 96 0.46 -8.79 5.45
C GLN A 96 1.36 -7.73 6.12
N PHE A 97 1.87 -6.75 5.37
CA PHE A 97 2.81 -5.73 5.88
C PHE A 97 2.16 -4.37 6.18
N TYR A 98 0.84 -4.29 6.22
CA TYR A 98 0.15 -3.13 6.76
C TYR A 98 0.12 -3.19 8.28
N ASP A 99 1.11 -2.55 8.88
CA ASP A 99 1.16 -2.33 10.32
C ASP A 99 0.07 -1.32 10.74
N PRO A 100 -0.91 -1.71 11.57
CA PRO A 100 -2.00 -0.84 11.97
C PRO A 100 -1.50 0.40 12.72
N ALA A 101 -0.40 0.32 13.49
CA ALA A 101 0.14 1.49 14.17
C ALA A 101 0.68 2.50 13.15
N LYS A 102 1.40 2.04 12.13
CA LYS A 102 1.92 2.93 11.07
C LYS A 102 0.81 3.50 10.19
N GLU A 103 -0.27 2.75 9.95
CA GLU A 103 -1.42 3.27 9.23
C GLU A 103 -2.19 4.33 10.05
N VAL A 104 -2.24 4.20 11.38
CA VAL A 104 -2.75 5.25 12.27
C VAL A 104 -1.87 6.49 12.23
N ASP A 105 -0.54 6.33 12.32
CA ASP A 105 0.41 7.46 12.29
C ASP A 105 0.33 8.23 10.96
N ARG A 106 0.06 7.54 9.85
CA ARG A 106 -0.20 8.16 8.53
C ARG A 106 -1.58 8.79 8.41
N GLY A 107 -2.45 8.61 9.41
CA GLY A 107 -3.83 9.09 9.38
C GLY A 107 -4.73 8.33 8.39
N HIS A 108 -4.36 7.12 7.98
CA HIS A 108 -5.14 6.33 7.03
C HIS A 108 -6.28 5.56 7.68
N VAL A 109 -6.08 5.17 8.93
CA VAL A 109 -7.07 4.46 9.74
C VAL A 109 -7.14 5.06 11.13
N THR A 110 -8.17 4.68 11.89
CA THR A 110 -8.23 4.89 13.33
C THR A 110 -8.58 3.56 14.01
N VAL A 111 -8.03 3.31 15.19
CA VAL A 111 -8.45 2.16 16.01
C VAL A 111 -9.72 2.56 16.75
N VAL A 112 -10.80 1.82 16.52
CA VAL A 112 -12.13 2.08 17.12
C VAL A 112 -12.52 1.05 18.17
N GLY A 113 -11.72 0.00 18.35
CA GLY A 113 -11.96 -1.03 19.36
C GLY A 113 -10.93 -2.15 19.31
N THR A 114 -11.14 -3.15 20.16
CA THR A 114 -10.34 -4.38 20.20
C THR A 114 -11.23 -5.59 20.42
N VAL A 115 -10.82 -6.76 19.91
CA VAL A 115 -11.49 -8.04 20.11
C VAL A 115 -10.53 -8.99 20.79
N ASP A 116 -10.91 -9.46 21.98
CA ASP A 116 -10.20 -10.56 22.63
C ASP A 116 -10.69 -11.88 22.04
N THR A 117 -9.79 -12.58 21.34
CA THR A 117 -10.10 -13.88 20.72
C THR A 117 -9.73 -15.06 21.61
N GLY A 118 -9.04 -14.83 22.74
CA GLY A 118 -8.49 -15.88 23.60
C GLY A 118 -7.42 -16.78 22.94
N ARG A 119 -7.08 -16.53 21.67
CA ARG A 119 -6.09 -17.33 20.90
C ARG A 119 -4.67 -16.79 20.98
N GLN A 120 -4.52 -15.51 21.35
CA GLN A 120 -3.26 -14.78 21.32
C GLN A 120 -3.16 -13.83 22.51
N TRP A 121 -1.92 -13.46 22.88
CA TRP A 121 -1.63 -12.59 24.02
C TRP A 121 -2.05 -11.13 23.80
N VAL A 122 -2.18 -10.70 22.54
CA VAL A 122 -2.54 -9.33 22.18
C VAL A 122 -3.93 -9.35 21.54
N PRO A 123 -4.92 -8.56 22.00
CA PRO A 123 -6.21 -8.48 21.36
C PRO A 123 -6.11 -8.01 19.90
N ASP A 124 -6.99 -8.52 19.04
CA ASP A 124 -7.12 -7.99 17.68
C ASP A 124 -7.60 -6.53 17.73
N ARG A 125 -7.19 -5.71 16.77
CA ARG A 125 -7.62 -4.32 16.68
C ARG A 125 -8.77 -4.20 15.69
N ILE A 126 -9.80 -3.42 16.02
CA ILE A 126 -10.79 -2.96 15.03
C ILE A 126 -10.30 -1.63 14.48
N CYS A 127 -9.89 -1.63 13.22
CA CYS A 127 -9.42 -0.44 12.51
C CYS A 127 -10.51 0.04 11.54
N GLU A 128 -10.80 1.34 11.54
CA GLU A 128 -11.74 1.97 10.61
C GLU A 128 -10.95 2.84 9.61
N CYS A 129 -11.20 2.65 8.32
CA CYS A 129 -10.61 3.47 7.26
C CYS A 129 -11.14 4.90 7.33
N ARG A 130 -10.26 5.90 7.34
CA ARG A 130 -10.67 7.30 7.42
C ARG A 130 -11.29 7.86 6.13
N ASP A 131 -11.08 7.20 4.99
CA ASP A 131 -11.59 7.68 3.69
C ASP A 131 -12.98 7.14 3.38
N CYS A 132 -13.29 5.89 3.74
CA CYS A 132 -14.55 5.23 3.37
C CYS A 132 -15.32 4.60 4.55
N GLY A 133 -14.76 4.61 5.76
CA GLY A 133 -15.42 4.04 6.95
C GLY A 133 -15.42 2.51 7.05
N THR A 134 -14.87 1.79 6.08
CA THR A 134 -14.76 0.32 6.15
C THR A 134 -13.98 -0.10 7.39
N ARG A 135 -14.50 -1.10 8.12
CA ARG A 135 -13.87 -1.64 9.32
C ARG A 135 -13.18 -2.96 9.05
N PHE A 136 -12.07 -3.16 9.74
CA PHE A 136 -11.26 -4.36 9.67
C PHE A 136 -10.94 -4.86 11.08
N GLN A 137 -11.10 -6.15 11.32
CA GLN A 137 -10.42 -6.83 12.40
C GLN A 137 -9.00 -7.15 11.96
N VAL A 138 -8.02 -6.72 12.75
CA VAL A 138 -6.60 -6.85 12.43
C VAL A 138 -5.96 -7.77 13.46
N GLU A 139 -5.65 -8.98 13.00
CA GLU A 139 -4.87 -9.96 13.74
C GLU A 139 -3.38 -9.62 13.61
N GLN A 140 -2.63 -9.77 14.69
CA GLN A 140 -1.18 -9.63 14.70
C GLN A 140 -0.56 -10.99 15.01
N GLY A 141 0.30 -11.46 14.12
CA GLY A 141 1.13 -12.63 14.37
C GLY A 141 2.61 -12.36 14.21
N GLU A 142 3.41 -13.28 14.73
CA GLU A 142 4.86 -13.24 14.67
C GLU A 142 5.41 -14.66 14.53
N TYR A 143 6.32 -14.86 13.56
CA TYR A 143 7.10 -16.09 13.44
C TYR A 143 8.53 -15.77 12.99
N HIS A 144 8.68 -15.25 11.77
CA HIS A 144 9.97 -14.74 11.26
C HIS A 144 10.05 -13.21 11.27
N TYR A 145 8.89 -12.54 11.23
CA TYR A 145 8.71 -11.10 11.34
C TYR A 145 7.25 -10.82 11.72
N PRO A 146 6.93 -9.61 12.23
CA PRO A 146 5.55 -9.19 12.46
C PRO A 146 4.76 -9.15 11.14
N TRP A 147 3.56 -9.72 11.17
CA TRP A 147 2.61 -9.67 10.07
C TRP A 147 1.21 -9.34 10.59
N TRP A 148 0.35 -8.84 9.70
CA TRP A 148 -1.01 -8.45 10.04
C TRP A 148 -2.01 -8.97 9.04
N ALA A 149 -3.01 -9.71 9.50
CA ALA A 149 -4.14 -10.12 8.67
C ALA A 149 -5.29 -9.15 8.88
N TRP A 150 -5.72 -8.48 7.80
CA TRP A 150 -6.82 -7.54 7.80
C TRP A 150 -8.06 -8.23 7.25
N THR A 151 -9.08 -8.42 8.07
CA THR A 151 -10.35 -9.04 7.66
C THR A 151 -11.45 -8.00 7.78
N GLU A 152 -12.17 -7.72 6.69
CA GLU A 152 -13.33 -6.83 6.74
C GLU A 152 -14.37 -7.36 7.73
N VAL A 153 -14.92 -6.45 8.54
CA VAL A 153 -16.00 -6.77 9.47
C VAL A 153 -17.19 -5.85 9.19
N ALA A 154 -18.39 -6.38 9.38
CA ALA A 154 -19.59 -5.56 9.33
C ALA A 154 -19.47 -4.39 10.32
N PRO A 155 -20.08 -3.22 10.02
CA PRO A 155 -20.26 -2.17 11.01
C PRO A 155 -20.91 -2.79 12.25
N ALA A 156 -20.44 -2.42 13.45
CA ALA A 156 -21.14 -2.81 14.66
C ALA A 156 -22.55 -2.21 14.55
N GLU A 157 -23.59 -3.06 14.46
CA GLU A 157 -24.96 -2.59 14.56
C GLU A 157 -25.10 -1.90 15.91
N GLY A 158 -25.41 -0.60 15.88
CA GLY A 158 -25.54 0.20 17.09
C GLY A 158 -26.60 -0.40 17.98
N GLY A 159 -26.20 -0.76 19.21
CA GLY A 159 -27.12 -0.98 20.32
C GLY A 159 -27.64 0.33 20.88
#